data_AF-A0A397SJ72-F1
#
_entry.id   AF-A0A397SJ72-F1
#
_cell.length_a   1.000
_cell.length_b   1.000
_cell.length_c   1.000
_cell.angle_alpha   90.00
_cell.angle_beta   90.00
_cell.angle_gamma   90.00
#
_symmetry.space_group_name_H-M   'P 1'
#
loop_
_entity.id
_entity.type
_entity.pdbx_description
1 polymer ?
#
loop_
_entity_poly.entity_id
_entity_poly.type
_entity_poly.pdbx_seq_one_letter_code
_entity_poly.pdbx_strand_id
1 'polypeptide(L)'
;MKKRSYRIKNILEELPTLEIINKRNDNENNNRCMRCKMDNESWNHVWECDMNSFTLYDIVNENISKNIENLKNKNIYVNKDRWMDRIIKILLDNSTIKANQLIIHECIKGIFNKRLTEIEKNKDIKIEMEKFIEGITIGTKEKIWNERCDKINKMEKYIDNKKDIIKNKKDKKGKNKRTKEEEIIQHTDLDEKLIRLAKNNLVRNNKKLMSQMIADQYIDRLISQQNNVNKIWTTTYIYDLEF
;
A
#
# COMPACT_ATOMS: atom_id res chain seq x y z
N MET A 1 -21.41 12.47 -8.66
CA MET A 1 -21.81 11.17 -8.04
C MET A 1 -20.63 10.26 -7.63
N LYS A 2 -19.54 10.12 -8.41
CA LYS A 2 -18.41 9.18 -8.14
C LYS A 2 -17.58 9.47 -6.85
N LYS A 3 -17.40 10.73 -6.44
CA LYS A 3 -16.56 11.11 -5.27
C LYS A 3 -17.17 10.70 -3.92
N ARG A 4 -18.49 10.85 -3.75
CA ARG A 4 -19.21 10.49 -2.51
C ARG A 4 -19.21 8.97 -2.28
N SER A 5 -19.50 8.19 -3.33
CA SER A 5 -19.49 6.72 -3.24
C SER A 5 -18.10 6.19 -2.85
N TYR A 6 -17.03 6.72 -3.44
CA TYR A 6 -15.66 6.36 -3.06
C TYR A 6 -15.39 6.65 -1.57
N ARG A 7 -15.72 7.86 -1.10
CA ARG A 7 -15.48 8.25 0.30
C ARG A 7 -16.20 7.31 1.27
N ILE A 8 -17.47 7.02 1.03
CA ILE A 8 -18.27 6.11 1.87
C ILE A 8 -17.64 4.71 1.89
N LYS A 9 -17.35 4.14 0.71
CA LYS A 9 -16.71 2.82 0.62
C LYS A 9 -15.34 2.78 1.29
N ASN A 10 -14.57 3.86 1.20
CA ASN A 10 -13.26 3.92 1.83
C ASN A 10 -13.35 3.97 3.36
N ILE A 11 -14.28 4.76 3.91
CA ILE A 11 -14.54 4.83 5.36
C ILE A 11 -14.97 3.45 5.89
N LEU A 12 -15.83 2.75 5.15
CA LEU A 12 -16.33 1.42 5.50
C LEU A 12 -15.33 0.28 5.18
N GLU A 13 -14.18 0.61 4.58
CA GLU A 13 -13.20 -0.38 4.08
C GLU A 13 -13.75 -1.36 3.03
N GLU A 14 -14.83 -0.99 2.34
CA GLU A 14 -15.52 -1.77 1.30
C GLU A 14 -15.11 -1.38 -0.13
N LEU A 15 -13.92 -0.79 -0.26
CA LEU A 15 -13.33 -0.59 -1.58
C LEU A 15 -13.19 -1.96 -2.29
N PRO A 16 -13.29 -2.00 -3.63
CA PRO A 16 -13.24 -3.24 -4.39
C PRO A 16 -11.80 -3.80 -4.45
N THR A 17 -11.29 -4.25 -3.30
CA THR A 17 -10.09 -5.07 -3.20
C THR A 17 -10.38 -6.50 -3.66
N LEU A 18 -9.37 -7.31 -3.96
CA LEU A 18 -9.63 -8.69 -4.37
C LEU A 18 -10.33 -9.49 -3.29
N GLU A 19 -9.98 -9.29 -2.03
CA GLU A 19 -10.67 -9.92 -0.90
C GLU A 19 -12.18 -9.61 -0.93
N ILE A 20 -12.55 -8.35 -1.11
CA ILE A 20 -13.96 -7.92 -1.17
C ILE A 20 -14.66 -8.43 -2.44
N ILE A 21 -13.99 -8.40 -3.59
CA ILE A 21 -14.55 -8.87 -4.87
C ILE A 21 -14.81 -10.38 -4.82
N ASN A 22 -13.84 -11.16 -4.35
CA ASN A 22 -13.95 -12.62 -4.30
C ASN A 22 -15.00 -13.07 -3.28
N LYS A 23 -15.05 -12.40 -2.12
CA LYS A 23 -16.11 -12.63 -1.12
C LYS A 23 -17.52 -12.37 -1.67
N ARG A 24 -17.70 -11.40 -2.58
CA ARG A 24 -19.01 -11.10 -3.19
C ARG A 24 -19.44 -12.09 -4.27
N ASN A 25 -18.49 -12.79 -4.88
CA ASN A 25 -18.74 -13.69 -6.01
C ASN A 25 -18.73 -15.17 -5.59
N ASP A 26 -18.68 -15.47 -4.28
CA ASP A 26 -18.47 -16.81 -3.71
C ASP A 26 -17.32 -17.57 -4.39
N ASN A 27 -16.33 -16.83 -4.88
CA ASN A 27 -15.16 -17.37 -5.55
C ASN A 27 -14.04 -17.51 -4.53
N GLU A 28 -13.66 -18.74 -4.19
CA GLU A 28 -12.44 -19.04 -3.40
C GLU A 28 -11.14 -18.77 -4.18
N ASN A 29 -11.21 -18.01 -5.28
CA ASN A 29 -10.04 -17.73 -6.07
C ASN A 29 -9.06 -16.82 -5.32
N ASN A 30 -7.79 -17.07 -5.61
CA ASN A 30 -6.62 -16.45 -5.04
C ASN A 30 -6.80 -14.94 -4.74
N ASN A 31 -6.91 -14.58 -3.46
CA ASN A 31 -6.99 -13.20 -2.98
C ASN A 31 -5.65 -12.44 -3.07
N ARG A 32 -4.59 -13.07 -3.58
CA ARG A 32 -3.27 -12.42 -3.66
C ARG A 32 -3.33 -11.16 -4.50
N CYS A 33 -2.77 -10.09 -3.94
CA CYS A 33 -2.58 -8.81 -4.59
C CYS A 33 -1.99 -8.97 -5.98
N MET A 34 -2.68 -8.43 -6.99
CA MET A 34 -2.22 -8.54 -8.37
C MET A 34 -0.87 -7.84 -8.61
N ARG A 35 -0.49 -6.90 -7.73
CA ARG A 35 0.77 -6.16 -7.84
C ARG A 35 1.94 -6.95 -7.26
N CYS A 36 1.91 -7.31 -5.98
CA CYS A 36 3.02 -8.05 -5.35
C CYS A 36 2.94 -9.57 -5.55
N LYS A 37 1.73 -10.13 -5.73
CA LYS A 37 1.46 -11.58 -5.83
C LYS A 37 1.91 -12.39 -4.60
N MET A 38 2.20 -11.71 -3.51
CA MET A 38 2.74 -12.28 -2.27
C MET A 38 1.63 -12.38 -1.22
N ASP A 39 1.08 -11.23 -0.83
CA ASP A 39 0.07 -11.12 0.23
C ASP A 39 -1.33 -11.00 -0.34
N ASN A 40 -2.33 -11.27 0.50
CA ASN A 40 -3.73 -11.04 0.15
C ASN A 40 -4.02 -9.54 0.01
N GLU A 41 -4.79 -9.17 -1.02
CA GLU A 41 -5.19 -7.79 -1.26
C GLU A 41 -6.35 -7.40 -0.35
N SER A 42 -6.02 -7.12 0.92
CA SER A 42 -6.92 -6.49 1.87
C SER A 42 -6.93 -4.97 1.73
N TRP A 43 -7.85 -4.29 2.42
CA TRP A 43 -7.88 -2.82 2.43
C TRP A 43 -6.55 -2.23 2.94
N ASN A 44 -5.98 -2.77 4.02
CA ASN A 44 -4.67 -2.32 4.53
C ASN A 44 -3.56 -2.54 3.49
N HIS A 45 -3.49 -3.75 2.92
CA HIS A 45 -2.43 -4.09 1.96
C HIS A 45 -2.42 -3.18 0.73
N VAL A 46 -3.57 -2.69 0.27
CA VAL A 46 -3.61 -1.77 -0.89
C VAL A 46 -2.73 -0.54 -0.66
N TRP A 47 -2.76 0.02 0.54
CA TRP A 47 -2.03 1.24 0.89
C TRP A 47 -0.56 0.99 1.20
N GLU A 48 -0.23 -0.19 1.71
CA GLU A 48 1.11 -0.56 2.19
C GLU A 48 1.89 -1.47 1.24
N CYS A 49 1.31 -1.85 0.10
CA CYS A 49 1.95 -2.75 -0.87
C CYS A 49 3.31 -2.23 -1.35
N ASP A 50 4.36 -3.04 -1.20
CA ASP A 50 5.73 -2.74 -1.65
C ASP A 50 5.88 -2.46 -3.15
N MET A 51 4.87 -2.83 -3.95
CA MET A 51 4.84 -2.59 -5.41
C MET A 51 4.09 -1.30 -5.78
N ASN A 52 3.75 -0.47 -4.78
CA ASN A 52 3.29 0.90 -5.00
C ASN A 52 4.42 1.76 -5.54
N SER A 53 4.11 2.66 -6.48
CA SER A 53 5.10 3.64 -6.97
C SER A 53 5.42 4.71 -5.91
N PHE A 54 4.50 4.95 -4.99
CA PHE A 54 4.63 5.87 -3.88
C PHE A 54 4.26 5.18 -2.58
N THR A 55 5.07 5.40 -1.54
CA THR A 55 4.74 4.96 -0.18
C THR A 55 3.84 5.99 0.51
N LEU A 56 3.21 5.57 1.61
CA LEU A 56 2.50 6.51 2.49
C LEU A 56 3.44 7.58 3.04
N TYR A 57 4.70 7.23 3.31
CA TYR A 57 5.72 8.17 3.77
C TYR A 57 6.00 9.26 2.73
N ASP A 58 6.15 8.91 1.46
CA ASP A 58 6.41 9.89 0.38
C ASP A 58 5.27 10.90 0.29
N ILE A 59 4.02 10.41 0.36
CA ILE A 59 2.81 11.25 0.30
C ILE A 59 2.73 12.16 1.53
N VAL A 60 2.99 11.64 2.72
CA VAL A 60 2.99 12.43 3.95
C VAL A 60 4.08 13.50 3.91
N ASN A 61 5.31 13.15 3.55
CA ASN A 61 6.45 14.07 3.51
C ASN A 61 6.23 15.22 2.52
N GLU A 62 5.67 14.92 1.35
CA GLU A 62 5.27 15.93 0.37
C GLU A 62 4.22 16.90 0.97
N ASN A 63 3.21 16.36 1.66
CA ASN A 63 2.17 17.18 2.28
C ASN A 63 2.67 17.97 3.49
N ILE A 64 3.62 17.45 4.28
CA ILE A 64 4.29 18.21 5.35
C ILE A 64 5.07 19.38 4.74
N SER A 65 5.81 19.14 3.66
CA SER A 65 6.56 20.20 2.97
C SER A 65 5.64 21.32 2.47
N LYS A 66 4.51 20.96 1.84
CA LYS A 66 3.46 21.91 1.42
C LYS A 66 2.84 22.66 2.60
N ASN A 67 2.57 21.97 3.71
CA ASN A 67 2.03 22.58 4.92
C ASN A 67 2.98 23.64 5.49
N ILE A 68 4.29 23.34 5.58
CA ILE A 68 5.30 24.29 6.06
C ILE A 68 5.40 25.51 5.15
N GLU A 69 5.37 25.31 3.83
CA GLU A 69 5.38 26.41 2.86
C GLU A 69 4.15 27.31 3.01
N ASN A 70 2.96 26.72 3.15
CA ASN A 70 1.72 27.47 3.37
C ASN A 70 1.75 28.26 4.69
N LEU A 71 2.29 27.68 5.76
CA LEU A 71 2.46 28.37 7.04
C LEU A 71 3.41 29.57 6.88
N LYS A 72 4.52 29.38 6.17
CA LYS A 72 5.47 30.46 5.87
C LYS A 72 4.81 31.61 5.10
N ASN A 73 3.96 31.30 4.13
CA ASN A 73 3.19 32.30 3.36
C ASN A 73 2.20 33.10 4.24
N LYS A 74 1.82 32.55 5.40
CA LYS A 74 1.01 33.24 6.41
C LYS A 74 1.85 33.91 7.52
N ASN A 75 3.16 34.05 7.31
CA ASN A 75 4.11 34.55 8.31
C ASN A 75 4.21 33.70 9.59
N ILE A 76 3.90 32.39 9.51
CA ILE A 76 4.06 31.44 10.60
C ILE A 76 5.29 30.57 10.31
N TYR A 77 6.29 30.65 11.18
CA TYR A 77 7.54 29.92 11.02
C TYR A 77 7.61 28.76 12.00
N VAL A 78 7.90 27.57 11.47
CA VAL A 78 8.09 26.33 12.24
C VAL A 78 9.46 25.75 11.95
N ASN A 79 10.08 25.13 12.97
CA ASN A 79 11.28 24.34 12.74
C ASN A 79 10.92 23.08 11.96
N LYS A 80 11.46 22.92 10.74
CA LYS A 80 11.09 21.86 9.80
C LYS A 80 11.21 20.46 10.41
N ASP A 81 12.35 20.15 11.01
CA ASP A 81 12.64 18.81 11.52
C ASP A 81 11.73 18.46 12.70
N ARG A 82 11.61 19.38 13.68
CA ARG A 82 10.72 19.19 14.82
C ARG A 82 9.25 19.09 14.41
N TRP A 83 8.83 19.86 13.41
CA TRP A 83 7.45 19.83 12.90
C TRP A 83 7.15 18.50 12.23
N MET A 84 8.08 18.04 11.38
CA MET A 84 7.99 16.76 10.69
C MET A 84 7.95 15.59 11.67
N ASP A 85 8.88 15.54 12.63
CA ASP A 85 8.94 14.48 13.65
C ASP A 85 7.65 14.42 14.47
N ARG A 86 7.11 15.58 14.86
CA ARG A 86 5.89 15.66 15.65
C ARG A 86 4.68 15.14 14.87
N ILE A 87 4.53 15.52 13.60
CA ILE A 87 3.43 15.05 12.75
C ILE A 87 3.56 13.55 12.51
N ILE A 88 4.75 13.06 12.15
CA ILE A 88 5.00 11.64 11.89
C ILE A 88 4.69 10.81 13.13
N LYS A 89 5.16 11.24 14.31
CA LYS A 89 4.86 10.57 15.58
C LYS A 89 3.36 10.42 15.80
N ILE A 90 2.57 11.47 15.55
CA ILE A 90 1.11 11.40 15.69
C ILE A 90 0.51 10.44 14.66
N LEU A 91 0.94 10.50 13.40
CA LEU A 91 0.40 9.63 12.34
C LEU A 91 0.66 8.14 12.58
N LEU A 92 1.78 7.82 13.24
CA LEU A 92 2.18 6.46 13.61
C LEU A 92 1.59 5.96 14.93
N ASP A 93 0.90 6.81 15.69
CA ASP A 93 0.20 6.35 16.88
C ASP A 93 -1.05 5.53 16.49
N ASN A 94 -1.49 4.70 17.44
CA ASN A 94 -2.71 3.90 17.29
C ASN A 94 -3.93 4.79 16.99
N SER A 95 -4.77 4.30 16.09
CA SER A 95 -6.04 4.91 15.75
C SER A 95 -6.93 4.98 16.99
N THR A 96 -7.63 6.09 17.09
CA THR A 96 -8.64 6.36 18.13
C THR A 96 -9.99 5.72 17.83
N ILE A 97 -10.17 5.20 16.61
CA ILE A 97 -11.45 4.73 16.07
C ILE A 97 -11.44 3.20 15.88
N LYS A 98 -10.31 2.63 15.47
CA LYS A 98 -10.21 1.21 15.14
C LYS A 98 -8.92 0.59 15.66
N ALA A 99 -9.04 -0.52 16.39
CA ALA A 99 -7.89 -1.30 16.85
C ALA A 99 -7.06 -1.84 15.66
N ASN A 100 -5.75 -1.99 15.86
CA ASN A 100 -4.78 -2.47 14.86
C ASN A 100 -4.67 -1.58 13.60
N GLN A 101 -5.09 -0.32 13.70
CA GLN A 101 -4.82 0.72 12.70
C GLN A 101 -4.09 1.88 13.35
N LEU A 102 -3.40 2.65 12.52
CA LEU A 102 -2.71 3.88 12.89
C LEU A 102 -3.52 5.13 12.51
N ILE A 103 -3.22 6.29 13.08
CA ILE A 103 -3.90 7.55 12.74
C ILE A 103 -3.79 7.89 11.24
N ILE A 104 -2.69 7.53 10.56
CA ILE A 104 -2.59 7.70 9.11
C ILE A 104 -3.72 7.00 8.33
N HIS A 105 -4.24 5.87 8.82
CA HIS A 105 -5.37 5.17 8.20
C HIS A 105 -6.67 5.97 8.33
N GLU A 106 -6.85 6.70 9.44
CA GLU A 106 -7.96 7.65 9.59
C GLU A 106 -7.84 8.78 8.55
N CYS A 107 -6.62 9.32 8.36
CA CYS A 107 -6.38 10.34 7.33
C CYS A 107 -6.65 9.82 5.91
N ILE A 108 -6.25 8.59 5.58
CA ILE A 108 -6.56 7.96 4.27
C ILE A 108 -8.08 7.87 4.05
N LYS A 109 -8.84 7.59 5.11
CA LYS A 109 -10.32 7.55 5.08
C LYS A 109 -10.95 8.94 4.96
N GLY A 110 -10.17 10.01 5.11
CA GLY A 110 -10.67 11.39 5.16
C GLY A 110 -11.26 11.76 6.51
N ILE A 111 -10.84 11.09 7.59
CA ILE A 111 -11.25 11.38 8.96
C ILE A 111 -10.22 12.33 9.58
N PHE A 112 -10.72 13.37 10.24
CA PHE A 112 -9.91 14.44 10.82
C PHE A 112 -9.62 14.13 12.28
N ASN A 113 -8.43 13.58 12.54
CA ASN A 113 -8.02 13.26 13.91
C ASN A 113 -7.69 14.54 14.69
N LYS A 114 -8.30 14.70 15.88
CA LYS A 114 -8.12 15.88 16.74
C LYS A 114 -6.67 16.12 17.14
N ARG A 115 -5.86 15.06 17.30
CA ARG A 115 -4.44 15.21 17.66
C ARG A 115 -3.63 15.92 16.59
N LEU A 116 -4.07 15.85 15.33
CA LEU A 116 -3.47 16.59 14.22
C LEU A 116 -4.09 17.99 14.08
N THR A 117 -5.41 18.12 14.11
CA THR A 117 -6.08 19.41 13.90
C THR A 117 -5.93 20.37 15.08
N GLU A 118 -5.67 19.85 16.27
CA GLU A 118 -5.44 20.60 17.51
C GLU A 118 -3.98 20.46 17.98
N ILE A 119 -3.06 20.20 17.04
CA ILE A 119 -1.61 20.15 17.33
C ILE A 119 -1.11 21.46 17.95
N GLU A 120 -1.71 22.59 17.55
CA GLU A 120 -1.45 23.92 18.09
C GLU A 120 -2.77 24.67 18.31
N LYS A 121 -2.76 25.66 19.21
CA LYS A 121 -3.94 26.50 19.49
C LYS A 121 -4.23 27.52 18.38
N ASN A 122 -3.28 27.74 17.48
CA ASN A 122 -3.39 28.73 16.41
C ASN A 122 -4.43 28.30 15.35
N LYS A 123 -5.40 29.17 15.05
CA LYS A 123 -6.48 28.90 14.09
C LYS A 123 -5.97 28.68 12.65
N ASP A 124 -4.96 29.43 12.22
CA ASP A 124 -4.36 29.26 10.89
C ASP A 124 -3.64 27.93 10.77
N ILE A 125 -2.95 27.50 11.82
CA ILE A 125 -2.31 26.18 11.85
C ILE A 125 -3.38 25.09 11.76
N LYS A 126 -4.47 25.20 12.52
CA LYS A 126 -5.59 24.25 12.44
C LYS A 126 -6.14 24.12 11.01
N ILE A 127 -6.38 25.25 10.31
CA ILE A 127 -6.85 25.24 8.92
C ILE A 127 -5.81 24.58 7.98
N GLU A 128 -4.52 24.86 8.15
CA GLU A 128 -3.48 24.22 7.34
C GLU A 128 -3.31 22.73 7.65
N MET A 129 -3.58 22.30 8.88
CA MET A 129 -3.61 20.88 9.26
C MET A 129 -4.83 20.15 8.69
N GLU A 130 -5.98 20.82 8.59
CA GLU A 130 -7.15 20.29 7.88
C GLU A 130 -6.82 20.07 6.40
N LYS A 131 -6.20 21.05 5.73
CA LYS A 131 -5.71 20.90 4.34
C LYS A 131 -4.65 19.82 4.19
N PHE A 132 -3.78 19.65 5.17
CA PHE A 132 -2.79 18.58 5.20
C PHE A 132 -3.45 17.19 5.18
N ILE A 133 -4.48 16.97 6.01
CA ILE A 133 -5.25 15.71 6.03
C ILE A 133 -5.97 15.47 4.70
N GLU A 134 -6.56 16.52 4.12
CA GLU A 134 -7.14 16.44 2.77
C GLU A 134 -6.11 16.07 1.72
N GLY A 135 -4.91 16.66 1.81
CA GLY A 135 -3.77 16.38 0.94
C GLY A 135 -3.32 14.93 1.00
N ILE A 136 -3.29 14.32 2.19
CA ILE A 136 -3.06 12.86 2.35
C ILE A 136 -4.17 12.08 1.65
N THR A 137 -5.44 12.40 1.92
CA THR A 137 -6.60 11.69 1.35
C THR A 137 -6.59 11.71 -0.17
N ILE A 138 -6.30 12.88 -0.76
CA ILE A 138 -6.23 13.06 -2.22
C ILE A 138 -5.00 12.35 -2.76
N GLY A 139 -3.83 12.54 -2.13
CA GLY A 139 -2.57 11.95 -2.55
C GLY A 139 -2.61 10.43 -2.58
N THR A 140 -3.12 9.78 -1.54
CA THR A 140 -3.24 8.31 -1.50
C THR A 140 -4.24 7.79 -2.53
N LYS A 141 -5.34 8.51 -2.74
CA LYS A 141 -6.30 8.15 -3.79
C LYS A 141 -5.67 8.22 -5.18
N GLU A 142 -4.98 9.32 -5.50
CA GLU A 142 -4.45 9.55 -6.84
C GLU A 142 -3.23 8.68 -7.14
N LYS A 143 -2.29 8.62 -6.19
CA LYS A 143 -1.00 7.95 -6.38
C LYS A 143 -1.03 6.46 -6.11
N ILE A 144 -1.95 5.97 -5.27
CA ILE A 144 -2.03 4.55 -4.92
C ILE A 144 -3.30 3.93 -5.48
N TRP A 145 -4.48 4.44 -5.11
CA TRP A 145 -5.74 3.80 -5.46
C TRP A 145 -6.03 3.83 -6.97
N ASN A 146 -5.90 4.99 -7.61
CA ASN A 146 -6.16 5.12 -9.04
C ASN A 146 -5.14 4.31 -9.86
N GLU A 147 -3.84 4.38 -9.49
CA GLU A 147 -2.80 3.59 -10.14
C GLU A 147 -3.09 2.08 -10.05
N ARG A 148 -3.53 1.61 -8.87
CA ARG A 148 -4.01 0.24 -8.67
C ARG A 148 -5.17 -0.09 -9.59
N CYS A 149 -6.20 0.76 -9.64
CA CYS A 149 -7.36 0.57 -10.51
C CYS A 149 -6.95 0.46 -11.98
N ASP A 150 -6.05 1.32 -12.45
CA ASP A 150 -5.57 1.32 -13.83
C ASP A 150 -4.80 0.05 -14.18
N LYS A 151 -3.95 -0.44 -13.27
CA LYS A 151 -3.25 -1.73 -13.46
C LYS A 151 -4.25 -2.87 -13.61
N ILE A 152 -5.31 -2.88 -12.80
CA ILE A 152 -6.31 -3.96 -12.80
C ILE A 152 -7.17 -3.92 -14.05
N ASN A 153 -7.66 -2.74 -14.42
CA ASN A 153 -8.41 -2.56 -15.65
C ASN A 153 -7.62 -3.06 -16.87
N LYS A 154 -6.30 -2.82 -16.90
CA LYS A 154 -5.41 -3.34 -17.95
C LYS A 154 -5.30 -4.87 -17.93
N MET A 155 -5.20 -5.47 -16.75
CA MET A 155 -5.15 -6.93 -16.59
C MET A 155 -6.46 -7.61 -16.98
N GLU A 156 -7.60 -7.06 -16.55
CA GLU A 156 -8.94 -7.58 -16.91
C GLU A 156 -9.16 -7.52 -18.42
N LYS A 157 -8.88 -6.38 -19.05
CA LYS A 157 -8.94 -6.24 -20.52
C LYS A 157 -8.06 -7.25 -21.25
N TYR A 158 -6.85 -7.50 -20.75
CA TYR A 158 -5.96 -8.50 -21.34
C TYR A 158 -6.54 -9.92 -21.24
N ILE A 159 -7.12 -10.26 -20.08
CA ILE A 159 -7.76 -11.56 -19.84
C ILE A 159 -8.97 -11.75 -20.77
N ASP A 160 -9.82 -10.74 -20.89
CA ASP A 160 -11.02 -10.81 -21.74
C ASP A 160 -10.64 -10.93 -23.22
N ASN A 161 -9.70 -10.12 -23.71
CA ASN A 161 -9.16 -10.26 -25.06
C ASN A 161 -8.59 -11.66 -25.32
N LYS A 162 -7.90 -12.26 -24.34
CA LYS A 162 -7.37 -13.63 -24.47
C LYS A 162 -8.50 -14.67 -24.53
N LYS A 163 -9.56 -14.52 -23.74
CA LYS A 163 -10.75 -15.39 -23.80
C LYS A 163 -11.43 -15.30 -25.16
N ASP A 164 -11.57 -14.09 -25.71
CA ASP A 164 -12.17 -13.86 -27.02
C ASP A 164 -11.33 -14.47 -28.15
N ILE A 165 -10.00 -14.36 -28.09
CA ILE A 165 -9.10 -15.04 -29.04
C ILE A 165 -9.27 -16.56 -28.95
N ILE A 166 -9.37 -17.13 -27.74
CA ILE A 166 -9.57 -18.57 -27.55
C ILE A 166 -10.94 -19.01 -28.08
N LYS A 167 -11.99 -18.21 -27.86
CA LYS A 167 -13.35 -18.49 -28.35
C LYS A 167 -13.40 -18.45 -29.88
N ASN A 168 -12.83 -17.41 -30.49
CA ASN A 168 -12.71 -17.28 -31.94
C ASN A 168 -11.85 -18.38 -32.59
N LYS A 169 -10.88 -18.95 -31.87
CA LYS A 169 -10.11 -20.13 -32.31
C LYS A 169 -10.91 -21.44 -32.21
N LYS A 170 -11.88 -21.55 -31.29
CA LYS A 170 -12.78 -22.70 -31.19
C LYS A 170 -13.84 -22.69 -32.30
N ASP A 171 -14.32 -21.50 -32.68
CA ASP A 171 -15.29 -21.33 -33.77
C ASP A 171 -14.67 -21.57 -35.17
N LYS A 172 -13.33 -21.55 -35.29
CA LYS A 172 -12.59 -21.83 -36.53
C LYS A 172 -12.04 -23.25 -36.65
N LYS A 173 -12.46 -24.21 -35.81
CA LYS A 173 -12.08 -25.63 -35.98
C LYS A 173 -13.01 -26.37 -36.93
N GLY A 174 -12.88 -26.01 -38.21
CA GLY A 174 -13.12 -26.90 -39.35
C GLY A 174 -11.82 -27.07 -40.13
N LYS A 175 -11.14 -28.23 -39.96
CA LYS A 175 -10.01 -28.80 -40.73
C LYS A 175 -8.73 -27.95 -40.90
N ASN A 176 -7.63 -28.30 -40.21
CA ASN A 176 -6.49 -29.09 -40.76
C ASN A 176 -5.20 -29.06 -39.91
N LYS A 177 -4.45 -30.17 -40.04
CA LYS A 177 -3.06 -30.56 -39.67
C LYS A 177 -2.15 -29.57 -38.91
N ARG A 178 -1.58 -30.07 -37.80
CA ARG A 178 -0.46 -29.48 -37.03
C ARG A 178 0.85 -29.51 -37.81
N THR A 179 1.62 -28.42 -37.76
CA THR A 179 2.98 -28.30 -38.31
C THR A 179 4.00 -28.00 -37.19
N LYS A 180 5.24 -28.47 -37.40
CA LYS A 180 6.40 -28.47 -36.47
C LYS A 180 6.82 -27.10 -35.86
N GLU A 181 6.22 -26.00 -36.30
CA GLU A 181 6.46 -24.65 -35.74
C GLU A 181 5.80 -24.44 -34.36
N GLU A 182 4.73 -25.20 -34.05
CA GLU A 182 4.04 -25.10 -32.74
C GLU A 182 4.87 -25.65 -31.56
N GLU A 183 5.82 -26.55 -31.81
CA GLU A 183 6.69 -27.13 -30.78
C GLU A 183 7.86 -26.19 -30.39
N ILE A 184 8.35 -25.38 -31.33
CA ILE A 184 9.46 -24.43 -31.09
C ILE A 184 8.99 -23.22 -30.26
N ILE A 185 7.75 -22.77 -30.46
CA ILE A 185 7.14 -21.65 -29.72
C ILE A 185 6.78 -22.05 -28.27
N GLN A 186 6.46 -23.32 -28.01
CA GLN A 186 6.17 -23.80 -26.65
C GLN A 186 7.44 -23.95 -25.80
N HIS A 187 8.57 -24.34 -26.40
CA HIS A 187 9.84 -24.45 -25.68
C HIS A 187 10.44 -23.08 -25.30
N THR A 188 10.33 -22.08 -26.19
CA THR A 188 10.84 -20.72 -25.93
C THR A 188 10.05 -19.96 -24.85
N ASP A 189 8.72 -20.16 -24.76
CA ASP A 189 7.86 -19.54 -23.74
C ASP A 189 8.03 -20.20 -22.34
N LEU A 190 8.47 -21.46 -22.27
CA LEU A 190 8.78 -22.15 -21.02
C LEU A 190 10.13 -21.68 -20.42
N ASP A 191 11.13 -21.49 -21.28
CA ASP A 191 12.46 -21.02 -20.89
C ASP A 191 12.44 -19.55 -20.42
N GLU A 192 11.66 -18.68 -21.07
CA GLU A 192 11.44 -17.30 -20.58
C GLU A 192 10.75 -17.26 -19.20
N LYS A 193 9.85 -18.21 -18.94
CA LYS A 193 9.12 -18.32 -17.67
C LYS A 193 10.02 -18.80 -16.54
N LEU A 194 10.91 -19.76 -16.81
CA LEU A 194 11.92 -20.25 -15.87
C LEU A 194 12.98 -19.19 -15.57
N ILE A 195 13.46 -18.45 -16.58
CA ILE A 195 14.41 -17.34 -16.39
C ILE A 195 13.78 -16.20 -15.57
N ARG A 196 12.48 -15.89 -15.77
CA ARG A 196 11.75 -14.91 -14.95
C ARG A 196 11.58 -15.39 -13.50
N LEU A 197 11.28 -16.67 -13.28
CA LEU A 197 11.16 -17.24 -11.94
C LEU A 197 12.51 -17.27 -11.19
N ALA A 198 13.61 -17.59 -11.89
CA ALA A 198 14.96 -17.55 -11.33
C ALA A 198 15.39 -16.11 -10.96
N LYS A 199 15.12 -15.12 -11.81
CA LYS A 199 15.37 -13.70 -11.50
C LYS A 199 14.52 -13.19 -10.34
N ASN A 200 13.26 -13.63 -10.25
CA ASN A 200 12.37 -13.25 -9.15
C ASN A 200 12.80 -13.86 -7.80
N ASN A 201 13.36 -15.08 -7.78
CA ASN A 201 13.87 -15.70 -6.55
C ASN A 201 15.16 -15.02 -6.02
N LEU A 202 16.06 -14.58 -6.91
CA LEU A 202 17.26 -13.82 -6.50
C LEU A 202 16.92 -12.45 -5.91
N VAL A 203 15.94 -11.75 -6.50
CA VAL A 203 15.44 -10.46 -5.97
C VAL A 203 14.70 -10.65 -4.63
N ARG A 204 14.01 -11.77 -4.44
CA ARG A 204 13.29 -12.11 -3.20
C ARG A 204 14.24 -12.35 -2.02
N ASN A 205 15.42 -12.92 -2.26
CA ASN A 205 16.45 -13.08 -1.23
C ASN A 205 17.14 -11.75 -0.88
N ASN A 206 17.43 -10.90 -1.87
CA ASN A 206 18.03 -9.58 -1.60
C ASN A 206 17.05 -8.60 -0.93
N LYS A 207 15.75 -8.71 -1.19
CA LYS A 207 14.73 -7.90 -0.50
C LYS A 207 14.49 -8.33 0.94
N LYS A 208 14.58 -9.63 1.25
CA LYS A 208 14.57 -10.14 2.63
C LYS A 208 15.77 -9.64 3.43
N LEU A 209 16.95 -9.61 2.77
CA LEU A 209 18.17 -9.03 3.32
C LEU A 209 18.05 -7.52 3.54
N MET A 210 17.45 -6.76 2.60
CA MET A 210 17.21 -5.32 2.76
C MET A 210 16.16 -4.98 3.83
N SER A 211 15.09 -5.76 3.95
CA SER A 211 14.13 -5.59 5.06
C SER A 211 14.76 -5.91 6.42
N GLN A 212 15.67 -6.90 6.47
CA GLN A 212 16.49 -7.16 7.66
C GLN A 212 17.48 -6.03 7.91
N MET A 213 18.19 -5.54 6.91
CA MET A 213 19.15 -4.43 7.05
C MET A 213 18.50 -3.09 7.42
N ILE A 214 17.26 -2.83 7.02
CA ILE A 214 16.50 -1.63 7.44
C ILE A 214 16.04 -1.77 8.90
N ALA A 215 15.61 -2.98 9.30
CA ALA A 215 15.31 -3.27 10.71
C ALA A 215 16.58 -3.18 11.57
N ASP A 216 17.70 -3.73 11.10
CA ASP A 216 19.01 -3.72 11.76
C ASP A 216 19.59 -2.30 11.80
N GLN A 217 19.45 -1.46 10.76
CA GLN A 217 19.85 -0.04 10.81
C GLN A 217 19.02 0.77 11.80
N TYR A 218 17.73 0.44 11.95
CA TYR A 218 16.85 1.10 12.91
C TYR A 218 17.18 0.66 14.34
N ILE A 219 17.45 -0.63 14.54
CA ILE A 219 17.95 -1.21 15.79
C ILE A 219 19.33 -0.62 16.15
N ASP A 220 20.28 -0.54 15.21
CA ASP A 220 21.60 0.05 15.40
C ASP A 220 21.53 1.54 15.74
N ARG A 221 20.60 2.30 15.14
CA ARG A 221 20.34 3.70 15.55
C ARG A 221 19.78 3.80 16.96
N LEU A 222 18.92 2.86 17.38
CA LEU A 222 18.38 2.80 18.74
C LEU A 222 19.45 2.42 19.77
N ILE A 223 20.35 1.48 19.41
CA ILE A 223 21.48 1.02 20.25
C ILE A 223 22.57 2.10 20.34
N SER A 224 22.96 2.71 19.21
CA SER A 224 24.00 3.77 19.16
C SER A 224 23.59 5.06 19.85
N GLN A 225 22.28 5.32 20.00
CA GLN A 225 21.76 6.48 20.72
C GLN A 225 21.47 6.22 22.21
N GLN A 226 21.81 5.03 22.75
CA GLN A 226 21.62 4.65 24.16
C GLN A 226 20.20 4.94 24.73
N ASN A 227 19.18 4.98 23.87
CA ASN A 227 17.81 5.11 24.34
C ASN A 227 17.36 3.77 24.89
N ASN A 228 17.51 3.58 26.22
CA ASN A 228 17.08 2.46 27.04
C ASN A 228 16.12 1.47 26.34
N VAL A 229 16.71 0.51 25.61
CA VAL A 229 16.00 -0.53 24.84
C VAL A 229 15.38 -1.60 25.76
N ASN A 230 15.62 -1.51 27.07
CA ASN A 230 15.28 -2.49 28.10
C ASN A 230 13.77 -2.78 28.32
N LYS A 231 12.85 -2.26 27.48
CA LYS A 231 11.40 -2.48 27.68
C LYS A 231 10.60 -2.91 26.46
N ILE A 232 11.22 -3.13 25.29
CA ILE A 232 10.44 -3.38 24.06
C ILE A 232 10.37 -4.87 23.67
N TRP A 233 11.18 -5.76 24.24
CA TRP A 233 11.26 -7.17 23.78
C TRP A 233 11.29 -8.25 24.86
N THR A 234 10.56 -8.08 25.96
CA THR A 234 10.31 -9.21 26.88
C THR A 234 8.88 -9.17 27.42
N THR A 235 7.97 -9.77 26.68
CA THR A 235 6.93 -10.69 27.22
C THR A 235 6.15 -11.27 26.05
N THR A 236 6.74 -12.29 25.43
CA THR A 236 5.98 -13.34 24.73
C THR A 236 6.87 -14.58 24.65
N TYR A 237 7.24 -15.10 25.82
CA TYR A 237 7.69 -16.48 25.91
C TYR A 237 6.45 -17.34 26.19
N ILE A 238 6.15 -18.22 25.24
CA ILE A 238 5.07 -19.23 25.29
C ILE A 238 5.44 -20.40 26.23
N TYR A 239 6.62 -20.39 26.86
CA TYR A 239 7.09 -21.46 27.74
C TYR A 239 6.79 -21.28 29.24
N ASP A 240 6.11 -20.20 29.65
CA ASP A 240 5.73 -20.00 31.07
C ASP A 240 4.32 -20.55 31.40
N LEU A 241 3.80 -21.46 30.57
CA LEU A 241 2.60 -22.26 30.84
C LEU A 241 3.01 -23.73 31.03
N GLU A 242 3.73 -24.06 32.09
CA GLU A 242 3.75 -25.39 32.70
C GLU A 242 4.46 -25.36 34.08
N PHE A 243 3.67 -25.62 35.12
CA PHE A 243 3.93 -25.73 36.58
C PHE A 243 4.21 -24.46 37.40
#